data_AF-A0AB37UM05-F1
#
_entry.id   AF-A0AB37UM05-F1
#
_cell.length_a   1.000
_cell.length_b   1.000
_cell.length_c   1.000
_cell.angle_alpha   90.00
_cell.angle_beta   90.00
_cell.angle_gamma   90.00
#
_symmetry.space_group_name_H-M   'P 1'
#
loop_
_entity.id
_entity.type
_entity.pdbx_description
1 polymer ?
#
loop_
_entity_poly.entity_id
_entity_poly.type
_entity_poly.pdbx_seq_one_letter_code
_entity_poly.pdbx_strand_id
1 'polypeptide(L)'
;MLVFDSQFAMAGSLDRKLGIVVAKENLVCLITSATSLNIGSQVNLVLLSVPQKVVSGTVVSVSDRQCSEISKPHNVSGKSYRLSLLNNRSHLSVPAIGILTSSNQLHRVGLKVVGDLDSDGIEESFRSCASFEGLHLTVWSSQALTGTRKWHSYYYLGFDIEPTCTKSEI
;
A
#
# COMPACT_ATOMS: atom_id res chain seq x y z
N MET A 1 22.14 -32.18 -16.07
CA MET A 1 22.08 -31.02 -16.99
C MET A 1 20.61 -30.60 -17.03
N LEU A 2 20.14 -29.88 -16.00
CA LEU A 2 19.86 -28.42 -16.00
C LEU A 2 19.01 -28.07 -17.23
N VAL A 3 17.78 -27.58 -17.11
CA VAL A 3 17.38 -26.33 -16.45
C VAL A 3 15.89 -26.42 -16.06
N PHE A 4 15.53 -26.10 -14.81
CA PHE A 4 14.16 -25.76 -14.45
C PHE A 4 13.99 -24.25 -14.63
N ASP A 5 13.40 -23.84 -15.75
CA ASP A 5 12.93 -22.48 -15.96
C ASP A 5 11.81 -22.19 -14.96
N SER A 6 12.13 -21.40 -13.93
CA SER A 6 11.17 -20.95 -12.92
C SER A 6 10.79 -19.50 -13.22
N GLN A 7 10.25 -19.23 -14.42
CA GLN A 7 9.62 -17.96 -14.74
C GLN A 7 8.11 -18.04 -14.44
N PHE A 8 7.78 -18.01 -13.16
CA PHE A 8 6.49 -17.49 -12.71
C PHE A 8 6.79 -16.56 -11.54
N ALA A 9 6.92 -15.28 -11.83
CA ALA A 9 6.87 -14.25 -10.80
C ALA A 9 5.52 -14.41 -10.08
N MET A 10 5.58 -14.94 -8.87
CA MET A 10 4.42 -15.25 -8.04
C MET A 10 3.70 -13.94 -7.71
N ALA A 11 2.60 -13.68 -8.42
CA ALA A 11 1.64 -12.62 -8.09
C ALA A 11 1.18 -12.67 -6.61
N GLY A 12 1.38 -13.79 -5.89
CA GLY A 12 1.04 -13.94 -4.47
C GLY A 12 2.07 -13.45 -3.45
N SER A 13 3.27 -13.00 -3.83
CA SER A 13 4.31 -12.60 -2.85
C SER A 13 3.99 -11.27 -2.17
N LEU A 14 3.66 -10.23 -2.96
CA LEU A 14 3.42 -8.89 -2.43
C LEU A 14 2.02 -8.71 -1.83
N ASP A 15 1.02 -9.47 -2.27
CA ASP A 15 -0.33 -9.43 -1.68
C ASP A 15 -0.30 -9.64 -0.16
N ARG A 16 0.58 -10.50 0.33
CA ARG A 16 0.74 -10.79 1.77
C ARG A 16 1.65 -9.81 2.52
N LYS A 17 2.33 -8.91 1.80
CA LYS A 17 3.27 -7.94 2.35
C LYS A 17 2.73 -6.51 2.32
N LEU A 18 1.63 -6.28 1.62
CA LEU A 18 1.05 -4.97 1.36
C LEU A 18 -0.38 -4.85 1.87
N GLY A 19 -0.84 -3.62 2.04
CA GLY A 19 -2.22 -3.30 2.36
C GLY A 19 -2.53 -1.84 2.11
N ILE A 20 -3.81 -1.48 2.21
CA ILE A 20 -4.25 -0.09 2.16
C ILE A 20 -4.25 0.48 3.58
N VAL A 21 -3.70 1.68 3.73
CA VAL A 21 -3.83 2.48 4.95
C VAL A 21 -4.81 3.62 4.73
N VAL A 22 -5.77 3.72 5.62
CA VAL A 22 -6.83 4.73 5.64
C VAL A 22 -6.82 5.47 6.97
N ALA A 23 -7.35 6.69 7.00
CA ALA A 23 -7.47 7.45 8.23
C ALA A 23 -8.78 8.25 8.28
N LYS A 24 -9.33 8.37 9.48
CA LYS A 24 -10.47 9.24 9.79
C LYS A 24 -10.23 9.86 11.16
N GLU A 25 -10.19 11.19 11.23
CA GLU A 25 -9.88 11.95 12.44
C GLU A 25 -8.56 11.46 13.09
N ASN A 26 -8.65 10.84 14.26
CA ASN A 26 -7.51 10.30 15.01
C ASN A 26 -7.30 8.80 14.81
N LEU A 27 -8.13 8.14 14.00
CA LEU A 27 -8.04 6.71 13.74
C LEU A 27 -7.27 6.47 12.44
N VAL A 28 -6.18 5.70 12.51
CA VAL A 28 -5.39 5.26 11.35
C VAL A 28 -5.47 3.74 11.31
N CYS A 29 -5.84 3.20 10.16
CA CYS A 29 -6.12 1.79 9.99
C CYS A 29 -5.41 1.21 8.79
N LEU A 30 -4.87 0.01 8.97
CA LEU A 30 -4.36 -0.84 7.90
C LEU A 30 -5.38 -1.93 7.60
N ILE A 31 -5.66 -2.13 6.32
CA ILE A 31 -6.44 -3.26 5.82
C ILE A 31 -5.55 -4.06 4.88
N THR A 32 -5.36 -5.35 5.18
CA THR A 32 -4.44 -6.22 4.44
C THR A 32 -4.95 -7.66 4.42
N SER A 33 -4.60 -8.39 3.35
CA SER A 33 -4.82 -9.83 3.23
C SER A 33 -3.69 -10.66 3.90
N ALA A 34 -2.68 -10.00 4.48
CA ALA A 34 -1.58 -10.65 5.16
C ALA A 34 -2.04 -11.60 6.27
N THR A 35 -1.21 -12.62 6.52
CA THR A 35 -1.33 -13.45 7.71
C THR A 35 -1.23 -12.56 8.96
N SER A 36 -1.94 -12.95 10.01
CA SER A 36 -2.24 -12.09 11.17
C SER A 36 -1.03 -11.31 11.69
N LEU A 37 -1.15 -9.98 11.74
CA LEU A 37 -0.20 -9.12 12.43
C LEU A 37 -0.44 -9.14 13.94
N ASN A 38 0.64 -8.98 14.70
CA ASN A 38 0.61 -8.89 16.15
C ASN A 38 0.66 -7.42 16.59
N ILE A 39 0.21 -7.15 17.82
CA ILE A 39 0.46 -5.85 18.46
C ILE A 39 1.98 -5.64 18.55
N GLY A 40 2.45 -4.44 18.22
CA GLY A 40 3.87 -4.09 18.15
C GLY A 40 4.51 -4.30 16.77
N SER A 41 3.83 -4.96 15.81
CA SER A 41 4.33 -5.08 14.44
C SER A 41 4.50 -3.70 13.80
N GLN A 42 5.65 -3.49 13.16
CA GLN A 42 5.95 -2.25 12.43
C GLN A 42 5.33 -2.28 11.04
N VAL A 43 4.88 -1.12 10.58
CA VAL A 43 4.31 -0.92 9.25
C VAL A 43 4.88 0.38 8.69
N ASN A 44 5.43 0.35 7.48
CA ASN A 44 5.83 1.56 6.76
C ASN A 44 4.70 1.99 5.82
N LEU A 45 4.34 3.27 5.86
CA LEU A 45 3.27 3.86 5.05
C LEU A 45 3.93 4.69 3.96
N VAL A 46 3.72 4.33 2.69
CA VAL A 46 4.10 5.17 1.55
C VAL A 46 2.94 6.10 1.22
N LEU A 47 3.13 7.39 1.49
CA LEU A 47 2.20 8.45 1.11
C LEU A 47 2.38 8.75 -0.38
N LEU A 48 1.29 8.66 -1.14
CA LEU A 48 1.34 8.64 -2.61
C LEU A 48 1.34 10.03 -3.25
N SER A 49 0.98 11.07 -2.49
CA SER A 49 1.11 12.46 -2.93
C SER A 49 2.58 12.82 -3.20
N VAL A 50 2.82 13.52 -4.30
CA VAL A 50 4.17 13.97 -4.67
C VAL A 50 4.49 15.28 -3.94
N PRO A 51 5.66 15.39 -3.27
CA PRO A 51 6.72 14.41 -3.21
C PRO A 51 6.43 13.30 -2.18
N GLN A 52 6.60 12.04 -2.59
CA GLN A 52 6.22 10.86 -1.79
C GLN A 52 7.04 10.77 -0.51
N LYS A 53 6.41 10.34 0.58
CA LYS A 53 7.03 10.24 1.91
C LYS A 53 6.78 8.87 2.51
N VAL A 54 7.68 8.46 3.40
CA VAL A 54 7.48 7.28 4.24
C VAL A 54 7.16 7.74 5.67
N VAL A 55 6.12 7.17 6.26
CA VAL A 55 5.77 7.36 7.67
C VAL A 55 5.74 5.98 8.33
N SER A 56 6.38 5.85 9.49
CA SER A 56 6.34 4.59 10.25
C SER A 56 5.18 4.56 11.23
N GLY A 57 4.53 3.41 11.32
CA GLY A 57 3.46 3.12 12.25
C GLY A 57 3.64 1.78 12.94
N THR A 58 2.93 1.58 14.03
CA THR A 58 2.95 0.35 14.82
C THR A 58 1.54 -0.15 15.05
N VAL A 59 1.31 -1.46 14.90
CA VAL A 59 0.03 -2.09 15.20
C VAL A 59 -0.25 -2.00 16.70
N VAL A 60 -1.37 -1.38 17.07
CA VAL A 60 -1.81 -1.24 18.47
C VAL A 60 -3.11 -1.96 18.78
N SER A 61 -3.84 -2.41 17.76
CA SER A 61 -5.07 -3.21 17.91
C SER A 61 -5.23 -4.14 16.71
N VAL A 62 -5.70 -5.36 16.95
CA VAL A 62 -5.98 -6.39 15.95
C VAL A 62 -7.49 -6.58 15.85
N SER A 63 -8.03 -6.75 14.63
CA SER A 63 -9.46 -6.91 14.40
C SER A 63 -10.29 -5.76 14.98
N ASP A 64 -9.76 -4.54 14.85
CA ASP A 64 -10.37 -3.34 15.42
C ASP A 64 -11.69 -3.02 14.70
N ARG A 65 -12.80 -3.02 15.46
CA ARG A 65 -14.14 -2.78 14.90
C ARG A 65 -14.24 -1.42 14.23
N GLN A 66 -13.62 -0.37 14.79
CA GLN A 66 -13.68 0.96 14.21
C GLN A 66 -12.94 0.99 12.87
N CYS A 67 -11.81 0.29 12.77
CA CYS A 67 -11.10 0.14 11.50
C CYS A 67 -11.91 -0.58 10.44
N SER A 68 -12.65 -1.63 10.82
CA SER A 68 -13.56 -2.33 9.91
C SER A 68 -14.72 -1.44 9.45
N GLU A 69 -15.28 -0.60 10.31
CA GLU A 69 -16.37 0.30 9.90
C GLU A 69 -15.90 1.40 8.94
N ILE A 70 -14.69 1.95 9.12
CA ILE A 70 -14.20 2.98 8.20
C ILE A 70 -13.76 2.42 6.84
N SER A 71 -13.39 1.15 6.74
CA SER A 71 -12.95 0.55 5.46
C SER A 71 -14.10 0.05 4.60
N LYS A 72 -15.22 -0.34 5.21
CA LYS A 72 -16.41 -0.88 4.51
C LYS A 72 -16.91 0.00 3.35
N PRO A 73 -17.09 1.33 3.51
CA PRO A 73 -17.56 2.16 2.41
C PRO A 73 -16.62 2.19 1.21
N HIS A 74 -15.35 1.82 1.40
CA HIS A 74 -14.32 1.90 0.37
C HIS A 74 -14.06 0.56 -0.34
N ASN A 75 -14.85 -0.47 -0.03
CA ASN A 75 -14.75 -1.82 -0.59
C ASN A 75 -13.36 -2.48 -0.45
N VAL A 76 -12.61 -2.11 0.59
CA VAL A 76 -11.31 -2.73 0.87
C VAL A 76 -11.52 -4.01 1.68
N SER A 77 -11.16 -5.15 1.08
CA SER A 77 -11.21 -6.46 1.75
C SER A 77 -9.91 -6.76 2.49
N GLY A 78 -10.03 -7.42 3.64
CA GLY A 78 -8.86 -7.83 4.45
C GLY A 78 -9.14 -7.77 5.94
N LYS A 79 -8.11 -8.11 6.72
CA LYS A 79 -8.11 -7.93 8.18
C LYS A 79 -7.77 -6.48 8.51
N SER A 80 -8.46 -5.94 9.49
CA SER A 80 -8.33 -4.55 9.93
C SER A 80 -7.46 -4.44 11.18
N TYR A 81 -6.50 -3.53 11.15
CA TYR A 81 -5.56 -3.24 12.24
C TYR A 81 -5.53 -1.76 12.52
N ARG A 82 -5.50 -1.38 13.81
CA ARG A 82 -5.28 0.01 14.20
C ARG A 82 -3.78 0.29 14.30
N LEU A 83 -3.36 1.41 13.73
CA LEU A 83 -1.99 1.89 13.79
C LEU A 83 -1.86 3.09 14.75
N SER A 84 -0.73 3.13 15.45
CA SER A 84 -0.21 4.35 16.07
C SER A 84 0.95 4.87 15.22
N LEU A 85 0.96 6.16 14.91
CA LEU A 85 2.02 6.82 14.14
C LEU A 85 2.93 7.61 15.07
N LEU A 86 4.24 7.61 14.78
CA LEU A 86 5.25 8.26 15.63
C LEU A 86 5.21 9.80 15.57
N ASN A 87 4.62 10.42 14.54
CA ASN A 87 4.57 11.87 14.34
C ASN A 87 3.18 12.35 13.87
N ASN A 88 2.88 13.62 14.17
CA ASN A 88 1.57 14.29 14.13
C ASN A 88 0.64 13.86 12.97
N ARG A 89 -0.58 13.44 13.30
CA ARG A 89 -1.56 12.80 12.40
C ARG A 89 -2.22 13.79 11.43
N SER A 90 -2.02 15.09 11.63
CA SER A 90 -2.77 16.19 11.02
C SER A 90 -2.60 16.36 9.51
N HIS A 91 -1.67 15.64 8.87
CA HIS A 91 -1.39 15.77 7.43
C HIS A 91 -1.16 14.44 6.72
N LEU A 92 -1.75 13.35 7.20
CA LEU A 92 -1.64 12.06 6.52
C LEU A 92 -2.49 12.07 5.24
N SER A 93 -1.84 12.21 4.08
CA SER A 93 -2.50 12.06 2.78
C SER A 93 -2.81 10.58 2.52
N VAL A 94 -4.03 10.16 2.87
CA VAL A 94 -4.58 8.81 2.67
C VAL A 94 -5.59 8.80 1.51
N PRO A 95 -5.83 7.64 0.85
CA PRO A 95 -5.26 6.32 1.13
C PRO A 95 -3.76 6.23 0.82
N ALA A 96 -3.04 5.43 1.61
CA ALA A 96 -1.62 5.15 1.47
C ALA A 96 -1.38 3.65 1.31
N ILE A 97 -0.17 3.25 0.89
CA ILE A 97 0.21 1.84 0.82
C ILE A 97 0.99 1.48 2.10
N GLY A 98 0.48 0.53 2.86
CA GLY A 98 1.14 -0.05 4.03
C GLY A 98 2.02 -1.23 3.64
N ILE A 99 3.25 -1.26 4.15
CA ILE A 99 4.26 -2.28 3.91
C ILE A 99 4.61 -2.96 5.22
N LEU A 100 4.49 -4.29 5.26
CA LEU A 100 4.55 -5.11 6.48
C LEU A 100 5.96 -5.66 6.78
N THR A 101 6.94 -5.34 5.95
CA THR A 101 8.30 -5.89 6.06
C THR A 101 9.17 -5.05 7.00
N SER A 102 10.06 -5.73 7.71
CA SER A 102 11.00 -5.14 8.67
C SER A 102 12.26 -4.61 7.97
N SER A 103 12.20 -3.36 7.54
CA SER A 103 13.34 -2.42 7.38
C SER A 103 14.09 -2.32 6.03
N ASN A 104 14.59 -1.09 5.84
CA ASN A 104 15.70 -0.59 5.00
C ASN A 104 15.62 -0.60 3.47
N GLN A 105 14.61 -1.20 2.84
CA GLN A 105 14.53 -1.17 1.36
C GLN A 105 13.97 0.14 0.79
N LEU A 106 13.16 0.87 1.58
CA LEU A 106 12.56 2.10 1.10
C LEU A 106 13.53 3.27 1.17
N HIS A 107 13.71 3.94 0.04
CA HIS A 107 14.45 5.19 -0.06
C HIS A 107 13.84 6.08 -1.14
N ARG A 108 14.36 7.30 -1.28
CA ARG A 108 13.86 8.28 -2.24
C ARG A 108 14.77 8.36 -3.45
N VAL A 109 14.16 8.32 -4.64
CA VAL A 109 14.78 8.68 -5.91
C VAL A 109 14.04 9.90 -6.46
N GLY A 110 14.65 11.07 -6.33
CA GLY A 110 14.00 12.35 -6.62
C GLY A 110 12.79 12.61 -5.72
N LEU A 111 11.60 12.72 -6.32
CA LEU A 111 10.34 12.98 -5.61
C LEU A 111 9.54 11.70 -5.28
N LYS A 112 10.06 10.53 -5.64
CA LYS A 112 9.38 9.24 -5.47
C LYS A 112 10.06 8.41 -4.39
N VAL A 113 9.29 7.54 -3.76
CA VAL A 113 9.79 6.46 -2.91
C VAL A 113 9.89 5.21 -3.77
N VAL A 114 10.95 4.43 -3.57
CA VAL A 114 11.19 3.13 -4.20
C VAL A 114 11.75 2.17 -3.17
N GLY A 115 11.68 0.87 -3.45
CA GLY A 115 12.39 -0.15 -2.68
C GLY A 115 12.09 -1.55 -3.19
N ASP A 116 13.04 -2.47 -3.05
CA ASP A 116 12.90 -3.88 -3.44
C ASP A 116 12.07 -4.65 -2.40
N LEU A 117 10.77 -4.86 -2.63
CA LEU A 117 9.82 -5.38 -1.63
C LEU A 117 9.73 -6.90 -1.61
N ASP A 118 10.19 -7.56 -2.66
CA ASP A 118 10.18 -9.02 -2.78
C ASP A 118 11.57 -9.68 -2.80
N SER A 119 12.63 -8.89 -2.64
CA SER A 119 14.02 -9.33 -2.57
C SER A 119 14.52 -9.95 -3.88
N ASP A 120 13.97 -9.51 -5.03
CA ASP A 120 14.42 -9.96 -6.35
C ASP A 120 15.58 -9.12 -6.92
N GLY A 121 16.00 -8.07 -6.20
CA GLY A 121 17.06 -7.15 -6.59
C GLY A 121 16.59 -6.02 -7.52
N ILE A 122 15.29 -5.96 -7.84
CA ILE A 122 14.66 -4.89 -8.61
C ILE A 122 13.81 -4.05 -7.66
N GLU A 123 13.98 -2.74 -7.69
CA GLU A 123 13.19 -1.86 -6.83
C GLU A 123 11.77 -1.68 -7.37
N GLU A 124 10.78 -1.83 -6.49
CA GLU A 124 9.42 -1.44 -6.79
C GLU A 124 9.19 0.06 -6.65
N SER A 125 8.28 0.59 -7.47
CA SER A 125 7.77 1.95 -7.35
C SER A 125 6.26 1.98 -7.10
N PHE A 126 5.83 3.06 -6.43
CA PHE A 126 4.46 3.24 -5.95
C PHE A 126 3.75 4.34 -6.74
N ARG A 127 2.46 4.12 -7.03
CA ARG A 127 1.64 5.11 -7.73
C ARG A 127 0.19 5.05 -7.29
N SER A 128 -0.47 6.20 -7.32
CA SER A 128 -1.92 6.31 -7.33
C SER A 128 -2.41 7.10 -8.54
N CYS A 129 -3.59 6.76 -9.02
CA CYS A 129 -4.36 7.57 -9.95
C CYS A 129 -5.84 7.49 -9.59
N ALA A 130 -6.62 8.44 -10.10
CA ALA A 130 -8.06 8.48 -9.90
C ALA A 130 -8.82 7.87 -11.08
N SER A 131 -9.85 7.08 -10.77
CA SER A 131 -10.94 6.75 -11.68
C SER A 131 -12.12 7.69 -11.39
N PHE A 132 -13.24 7.49 -12.10
CA PHE A 132 -14.49 8.21 -11.82
C PHE A 132 -15.08 7.96 -10.43
N GLU A 133 -14.68 6.85 -9.80
CA GLU A 133 -15.34 6.32 -8.60
C GLU A 133 -14.40 6.15 -7.40
N GLY A 134 -13.10 6.37 -7.59
CA GLY A 134 -12.11 6.01 -6.57
C GLY A 134 -10.68 6.18 -7.01
N LEU A 135 -9.79 5.56 -6.24
CA LEU A 135 -8.36 5.59 -6.47
C LEU A 135 -7.83 4.18 -6.74
N HIS A 136 -7.00 4.05 -7.77
CA HIS A 136 -6.18 2.87 -8.00
C HIS A 136 -4.85 3.08 -7.29
N LEU A 137 -4.49 2.18 -6.38
CA LEU A 137 -3.19 2.14 -5.72
C LEU A 137 -2.40 0.99 -6.33
N THR A 138 -1.21 1.26 -6.83
CA THR A 138 -0.43 0.27 -7.59
C THR A 138 1.03 0.25 -7.16
N VAL A 139 1.61 -0.95 -7.22
CA VAL A 139 3.05 -1.19 -7.07
C VAL A 139 3.55 -1.89 -8.32
N TRP A 140 4.68 -1.42 -8.83
CA TRP A 140 5.27 -1.85 -10.10
C TRP A 140 6.72 -2.24 -9.89
N SER A 141 7.18 -3.30 -10.55
CA SER A 141 8.61 -3.56 -10.69
C SER A 141 9.25 -2.42 -11.49
N SER A 142 10.39 -1.89 -11.03
CA SER A 142 11.06 -0.72 -11.64
C SER A 142 10.12 0.50 -11.71
N GLN A 143 10.14 1.24 -12.83
CA GLN A 143 9.33 2.44 -13.01
C GLN A 143 7.85 2.11 -13.31
N ALA A 144 6.96 2.77 -12.57
CA ALA A 144 5.51 2.67 -12.79
C ALA A 144 5.12 3.01 -14.24
N LEU A 145 4.16 2.25 -14.77
CA LEU A 145 3.64 2.29 -16.15
C LEU A 145 4.58 1.74 -17.25
N THR A 146 5.85 1.47 -16.93
CA THR A 146 6.80 0.85 -17.88
C THR A 146 7.19 -0.57 -17.48
N GLY A 147 7.24 -0.87 -16.18
CA GLY A 147 7.49 -2.22 -15.68
C GLY A 147 6.23 -3.06 -15.50
N THR A 148 6.37 -4.22 -14.85
CA THR A 148 5.26 -5.12 -14.54
C THR A 148 4.52 -4.68 -13.28
N ARG A 149 3.19 -4.59 -13.32
CA ARG A 149 2.36 -4.34 -12.13
C ARG A 149 2.41 -5.56 -11.21
N LYS A 150 2.96 -5.39 -10.00
CA LYS A 150 3.18 -6.47 -9.02
C LYS A 150 2.12 -6.50 -7.93
N TRP A 151 1.43 -5.38 -7.71
CA TRP A 151 0.28 -5.29 -6.80
C TRP A 151 -0.67 -4.19 -7.23
N HIS A 152 -1.96 -4.38 -6.95
CA HIS A 152 -3.01 -3.40 -7.21
C HIS A 152 -4.11 -3.54 -6.16
N SER A 153 -4.62 -2.39 -5.70
CA SER A 153 -5.83 -2.34 -4.92
C SER A 153 -6.64 -1.10 -5.27
N TYR A 154 -7.95 -1.20 -5.05
CA TYR A 154 -8.90 -0.15 -5.36
C TYR A 154 -9.50 0.43 -4.09
N TYR A 155 -9.56 1.75 -4.01
CA TYR A 155 -10.16 2.48 -2.91
C TYR A 155 -11.33 3.30 -3.42
N TYR A 156 -12.55 2.80 -3.20
CA TYR A 156 -13.77 3.47 -3.65
C TYR A 156 -14.01 4.75 -2.84
N LEU A 157 -14.25 5.86 -3.51
CA LEU A 157 -14.51 7.16 -2.88
C LEU A 157 -15.95 7.67 -3.11
N GLY A 158 -16.73 6.99 -3.95
CA GLY A 158 -18.06 7.43 -4.35
C GLY A 158 -18.10 7.73 -5.84
N PHE A 159 -18.72 8.84 -6.21
CA PHE A 159 -18.73 9.40 -7.57
C PHE A 159 -18.12 10.82 -7.53
N ASP A 160 -18.01 11.47 -8.68
CA ASP A 160 -17.52 12.85 -8.85
C ASP A 160 -16.02 13.06 -8.61
N ILE A 161 -15.21 12.09 -9.04
CA ILE A 161 -13.76 12.26 -9.11
C ILE A 161 -13.32 12.42 -10.56
N GLU A 162 -12.50 13.44 -10.82
CA GLU A 162 -11.89 13.65 -12.13
C GLU A 162 -10.86 12.53 -12.41
N PRO A 163 -11.08 11.70 -13.45
CA PRO A 163 -10.21 10.57 -13.73
C PRO A 163 -8.84 11.03 -14.22
N THR A 164 -7.81 10.42 -13.66
CA THR A 164 -6.39 10.65 -14.03
C THR A 164 -5.65 9.36 -14.38
N CYS A 165 -6.31 8.20 -14.27
CA CYS A 165 -5.73 6.91 -14.62
C CYS A 165 -5.58 6.70 -16.13
N THR A 166 -4.50 6.03 -16.51
CA THR A 166 -4.32 5.40 -17.82
C THR A 166 -4.89 3.98 -17.84
N LYS A 167 -5.06 3.39 -19.03
CA LYS A 167 -5.54 2.00 -19.16
C LYS A 167 -4.67 0.99 -18.41
N SER A 168 -3.37 1.22 -18.28
CA SER A 168 -2.45 0.31 -17.59
C SER A 168 -2.64 0.28 -16.07
N GLU A 169 -3.36 1.26 -15.51
CA GLU A 169 -3.60 1.36 -14.06
C GLU A 169 -4.95 0.75 -13.64
N ILE A 170 -5.84 0.54 -14.60
CA ILE A 170 -7.18 -0.03 -14.40
C ILE A 170 -7.11 -1.57 -14.43
#